data_AF-A0A174P2V7-F1
#
_entry.id   AF-A0A174P2V7-F1
#
_cell.length_a   1.000
_cell.length_b   1.000
_cell.length_c   1.000
_cell.angle_alpha   90.00
_cell.angle_beta   90.00
_cell.angle_gamma   90.00
#
_symmetry.space_group_name_H-M   'P 1'
#
loop_
_entity.id
_entity.type
_entity.pdbx_description
1 polymer ?
#
loop_
_entity_poly.entity_id
_entity_poly.type
_entity_poly.pdbx_seq_one_letter_code
_entity_poly.pdbx_strand_id
1 'polypeptide(L)'
;MRKESSTVQKCKRQMATLGFDSQLAYHRVKLILKIYRDVVWVLSERVEELHEYAWELGDQDADTGLIYLQSFAPDMDLQEFEERVCCVMENRMLVDVIDRALLRLKRYPDRGELYYEILTKQFIHRFNSTEKELLDELNMERSVFYDRKREAIFLLSLCLFGYAVPELQEELEMPRLYPD
;
A
#
# COMPACT_ATOMS: atom_id res chain seq x y z
N MET A 1 -16.12 -10.94 29.37
CA MET A 1 -15.32 -10.13 28.43
C MET A 1 -14.21 -11.02 27.86
N ARG A 2 -14.09 -11.16 26.54
CA ARG A 2 -13.04 -11.98 25.90
C ARG A 2 -11.67 -11.35 26.19
N LYS A 3 -10.70 -12.12 26.67
CA LYS A 3 -9.34 -11.63 26.95
C LYS A 3 -8.69 -11.16 25.65
N GLU A 4 -8.06 -10.00 25.70
CA GLU A 4 -7.33 -9.44 24.55
C GLU A 4 -6.09 -10.30 24.24
N SER A 5 -5.83 -10.52 22.94
CA SER A 5 -4.70 -11.33 22.50
C SER A 5 -3.36 -10.72 22.87
N SER A 6 -2.37 -11.57 23.19
CA SER A 6 -1.01 -11.15 23.51
C SER A 6 -0.36 -10.38 22.36
N THR A 7 -0.66 -10.72 21.10
CA THR A 7 -0.19 -9.98 19.91
C THR A 7 -0.69 -8.55 19.92
N VAL A 8 -2.00 -8.35 20.13
CA VAL A 8 -2.62 -7.02 20.15
C VAL A 8 -2.04 -6.18 21.29
N GLN A 9 -1.85 -6.78 22.47
CA GLN A 9 -1.22 -6.10 23.60
C GLN A 9 0.22 -5.68 23.31
N LYS A 10 1.02 -6.54 22.68
CA LYS A 10 2.40 -6.22 22.25
C LYS A 10 2.41 -5.07 21.25
N CYS A 11 1.58 -5.12 20.21
CA CYS A 11 1.47 -4.04 19.23
C CYS A 11 1.08 -2.71 19.90
N LYS A 12 0.05 -2.72 20.75
CA LYS A 12 -0.37 -1.51 21.49
C LYS A 12 0.75 -0.89 22.31
N ARG A 13 1.54 -1.71 23.03
CA ARG A 13 2.68 -1.22 23.81
C ARG A 13 3.74 -0.60 22.91
N GLN A 14 4.09 -1.26 21.80
CA GLN A 14 5.10 -0.74 20.86
C GLN A 14 4.65 0.55 20.18
N MET A 15 3.39 0.64 19.74
CA MET A 15 2.84 1.87 19.16
C MET A 15 2.87 3.03 20.17
N ALA A 16 2.57 2.76 21.45
CA ALA A 16 2.69 3.76 22.50
C ALA A 16 4.13 4.21 22.73
N THR A 17 5.11 3.29 22.67
CA THR A 17 6.55 3.63 22.72
C THR A 17 6.98 4.49 21.53
N LEU A 18 6.44 4.22 20.34
CA LEU A 18 6.68 5.00 19.12
C LEU A 18 5.85 6.30 19.06
N GLY A 19 5.00 6.56 20.06
CA GLY A 19 4.31 7.85 20.20
C GLY A 19 3.02 8.02 19.39
N PHE A 20 2.38 6.94 18.92
CA PHE A 20 1.13 7.05 18.15
C PHE A 20 -0.03 6.18 18.66
N ASP A 21 -1.27 6.63 18.42
CA ASP A 21 -2.47 5.99 18.93
C ASP A 21 -2.82 4.68 18.18
N SER A 22 -2.87 3.59 18.95
CA SER A 22 -3.12 2.25 18.41
C SER A 22 -4.50 2.06 17.77
N GLN A 23 -5.55 2.71 18.29
CA GLN A 23 -6.90 2.56 17.76
C GLN A 23 -7.06 3.36 16.47
N LEU A 24 -6.56 4.59 16.46
CA LEU A 24 -6.55 5.43 15.27
C LEU A 24 -5.77 4.78 14.13
N ALA A 25 -4.58 4.24 14.42
CA ALA A 25 -3.77 3.50 13.45
C ALA A 25 -4.55 2.29 12.89
N TYR A 26 -5.15 1.49 13.76
CA TYR A 26 -6.00 0.35 13.37
C TYR A 26 -7.17 0.77 12.48
N HIS A 27 -7.87 1.85 12.82
CA HIS A 27 -9.00 2.35 12.03
C HIS A 27 -8.54 2.86 10.65
N ARG A 28 -7.40 3.57 10.58
CA ARG A 28 -6.82 4.03 9.32
C ARG A 28 -6.42 2.87 8.42
N VAL A 29 -5.73 1.85 8.95
CA VAL A 29 -5.40 0.66 8.16
C VAL A 29 -6.65 -0.06 7.65
N LYS A 30 -7.71 -0.16 8.44
CA LYS A 30 -8.97 -0.73 7.94
C LYS A 30 -9.56 0.04 6.76
N LEU A 31 -9.47 1.37 6.77
CA LEU A 31 -9.94 2.19 5.66
C LEU A 31 -9.06 1.99 4.43
N ILE A 32 -7.74 2.00 4.60
CA ILE A 32 -6.76 1.72 3.54
C ILE A 32 -7.05 0.37 2.88
N LEU A 33 -7.15 -0.71 3.67
CA LEU A 33 -7.44 -2.05 3.16
C LEU A 33 -8.79 -2.13 2.43
N LYS A 34 -9.77 -1.31 2.81
CA LYS A 34 -11.09 -1.30 2.17
C LYS A 34 -11.02 -0.73 0.74
N ILE A 35 -10.19 0.29 0.52
CA ILE A 35 -10.08 0.99 -0.77
C ILE A 35 -8.89 0.53 -1.62
N TYR A 36 -7.98 -0.27 -1.05
CA TYR A 36 -6.70 -0.63 -1.66
C TYR A 36 -6.82 -1.08 -3.11
N ARG A 37 -7.73 -2.02 -3.39
CA ARG A 37 -7.90 -2.57 -4.75
C ARG A 37 -8.44 -1.55 -5.73
N ASP A 38 -9.39 -0.74 -5.30
CA ASP A 38 -9.97 0.31 -6.13
C ASP A 38 -8.88 1.33 -6.50
N VAL A 39 -8.04 1.71 -5.54
CA VAL A 39 -6.90 2.60 -5.76
C VAL A 39 -5.88 1.98 -6.72
N VAL A 40 -5.47 0.72 -6.50
CA VAL A 40 -4.51 0.02 -7.38
C VAL A 40 -5.05 -0.12 -8.80
N TRP A 41 -6.35 -0.41 -8.94
CA TRP A 41 -6.99 -0.50 -10.25
C TRP A 41 -7.02 0.86 -10.95
N VAL A 42 -7.54 1.91 -10.30
CA VAL A 42 -7.56 3.27 -10.87
C VAL A 42 -6.15 3.73 -11.23
N LEU A 43 -5.16 3.47 -10.38
CA LEU A 43 -3.77 3.82 -10.64
C LEU A 43 -3.23 3.13 -11.90
N SER A 44 -3.61 1.86 -12.13
CA SER A 44 -3.20 1.12 -13.34
C SER A 44 -3.80 1.76 -14.60
N GLU A 45 -5.07 2.17 -14.55
CA GLU A 45 -5.71 2.88 -15.67
C GLU A 45 -5.02 4.23 -15.94
N ARG A 46 -4.65 4.98 -14.88
CA ARG A 46 -3.92 6.26 -15.04
C ARG A 46 -2.54 6.10 -15.66
N VAL A 47 -1.84 5.02 -15.33
CA VAL A 47 -0.54 4.69 -15.95
C VAL A 47 -0.74 4.40 -17.43
N GLU A 48 -1.77 3.62 -17.79
CA GLU A 48 -2.07 3.33 -19.20
C GLU A 48 -2.47 4.61 -19.96
N GLU A 49 -3.31 5.46 -19.39
CA GLU A 49 -3.70 6.76 -19.99
C GLU A 49 -2.48 7.64 -20.29
N LEU A 50 -1.47 7.66 -19.41
CA LEU A 50 -0.23 8.42 -19.62
C LEU A 50 0.63 7.79 -20.71
N HIS A 51 0.71 6.46 -20.74
CA HIS A 51 1.43 5.73 -21.77
C HIS A 51 0.79 5.91 -23.15
N GLU A 52 -0.54 5.78 -23.26
CA GLU A 52 -1.29 6.02 -24.50
C GLU A 52 -1.09 7.44 -25.02
N TYR A 53 -1.13 8.44 -24.13
CA TYR A 53 -0.89 9.83 -24.52
C TYR A 53 0.50 10.04 -25.14
N ALA A 54 1.55 9.50 -24.51
CA ALA A 54 2.90 9.56 -25.06
C ALA A 54 3.02 8.75 -26.37
N TRP A 55 2.40 7.58 -26.43
CA TRP A 55 2.38 6.71 -27.60
C TRP A 55 1.76 7.38 -28.83
N GLU A 56 0.64 8.08 -28.65
CA GLU A 56 -0.04 8.83 -29.72
C GLU A 56 0.80 10.01 -30.22
N LEU A 57 1.44 10.76 -29.30
CA LEU A 57 2.32 11.87 -29.66
C LEU A 57 3.55 11.41 -30.45
N GLY A 58 4.07 10.23 -30.14
CA GLY A 58 5.28 9.68 -30.77
C GLY A 58 5.04 8.83 -32.00
N ASP A 59 3.84 8.87 -32.61
CA ASP A 59 3.48 8.03 -33.77
C ASP A 59 3.71 6.53 -33.52
N GLN A 60 3.12 6.03 -32.44
CA GLN A 60 3.26 4.64 -31.97
C GLN A 60 4.62 4.30 -31.35
N ASP A 61 5.26 5.29 -30.72
CA ASP A 61 6.44 5.10 -29.90
C ASP A 61 6.41 6.06 -28.70
N ALA A 62 6.14 5.51 -27.52
CA ALA A 62 6.05 6.30 -26.29
C ALA A 62 7.35 7.03 -25.95
N ASP A 63 8.52 6.43 -26.24
CA ASP A 63 9.82 7.07 -25.97
C ASP A 63 10.00 8.32 -26.84
N THR A 64 9.63 8.22 -28.13
CA THR A 64 9.60 9.37 -29.04
C THR A 64 8.62 10.45 -28.58
N GLY A 65 7.44 10.07 -28.09
CA GLY A 65 6.46 11.01 -27.55
C GLY A 65 6.93 11.73 -26.29
N LEU A 66 7.63 11.04 -25.39
CA LEU A 66 8.25 11.64 -24.21
C LEU A 66 9.38 12.61 -24.59
N ILE A 67 10.22 12.25 -25.56
CA ILE A 67 11.25 13.16 -26.10
C ILE A 67 10.59 14.41 -26.69
N TYR A 68 9.46 14.24 -27.37
CA TYR A 68 8.69 15.36 -27.91
C TYR A 68 8.18 16.29 -26.80
N LEU A 69 7.54 15.74 -25.77
CA LEU A 69 7.06 16.51 -24.63
C LEU A 69 8.19 17.30 -23.97
N GLN A 70 9.34 16.66 -23.74
CA GLN A 70 10.49 17.29 -23.09
C GLN A 70 11.14 18.39 -23.94
N SER A 71 11.21 18.21 -25.27
CA SER A 71 12.07 19.02 -26.14
C SER A 71 11.32 20.04 -26.99
N PHE A 72 10.03 19.80 -27.26
CA PHE A 72 9.29 20.51 -28.31
C PHE A 72 7.86 20.92 -27.91
N ALA A 73 7.26 20.31 -26.88
CA ALA A 73 5.92 20.70 -26.46
C ALA A 73 5.91 22.12 -25.84
N PRO A 74 4.80 22.87 -25.99
CA PRO A 74 4.60 24.11 -25.26
C PRO A 74 4.70 23.88 -23.74
N ASP A 75 5.26 24.85 -23.00
CA ASP A 75 5.45 24.76 -21.54
C ASP A 75 4.19 24.33 -20.79
N MET A 76 3.02 24.80 -21.23
CA MET A 76 1.74 24.51 -20.60
C MET A 76 1.34 23.03 -20.73
N ASP A 77 1.61 22.41 -21.90
CA ASP A 77 1.30 21.00 -22.16
C ASP A 77 2.28 20.08 -21.42
N LEU A 78 3.58 20.47 -21.37
CA LEU A 78 4.59 19.75 -20.60
C LEU A 78 4.26 19.77 -19.11
N GLN A 79 3.92 20.93 -18.54
CA GLN A 79 3.57 21.04 -17.13
C GLN A 79 2.34 20.19 -16.78
N GLU A 80 1.29 20.20 -17.61
CA GLU A 80 0.11 19.37 -17.37
C GLU A 80 0.46 17.88 -17.36
N PHE A 81 1.32 17.44 -18.29
CA PHE A 81 1.78 16.06 -18.32
C PHE A 81 2.62 15.70 -17.09
N GLU A 82 3.56 16.57 -16.69
CA GLU A 82 4.38 16.38 -15.48
C GLU A 82 3.54 16.30 -14.21
N GLU A 83 2.51 17.14 -14.07
CA GLU A 83 1.59 17.10 -12.92
C GLU A 83 0.84 15.76 -12.85
N ARG A 84 0.39 15.23 -14.00
CA ARG A 84 -0.27 13.93 -14.06
C ARG A 84 0.70 12.79 -13.71
N VAL A 85 1.93 12.82 -14.24
CA VAL A 85 2.97 11.84 -13.90
C VAL A 85 3.30 11.89 -12.41
N CYS A 86 3.52 13.07 -11.85
CA CYS A 86 3.78 13.25 -10.42
C CYS A 86 2.67 12.64 -9.56
N CYS A 87 1.41 12.94 -9.88
CA CYS A 87 0.26 12.39 -9.15
C CYS A 87 0.24 10.86 -9.19
N VAL A 88 0.50 10.24 -10.35
CA VAL A 88 0.58 8.77 -10.48
C VAL A 88 1.75 8.22 -9.65
N MET A 89 2.92 8.85 -9.70
CA MET A 89 4.09 8.41 -8.94
C MET A 89 3.87 8.51 -7.43
N GLU A 90 3.30 9.60 -6.93
CA GLU A 90 2.97 9.77 -5.51
C GLU A 90 2.01 8.68 -5.02
N ASN A 91 0.93 8.42 -5.77
CA ASN A 91 -0.01 7.36 -5.43
C ASN A 91 0.65 5.98 -5.48
N ARG A 92 1.57 5.75 -6.43
CA ARG A 92 2.34 4.51 -6.52
C ARG A 92 3.24 4.31 -5.30
N MET A 93 3.92 5.35 -4.85
CA MET A 93 4.75 5.31 -3.65
C MET A 93 3.94 4.92 -2.41
N LEU A 94 2.71 5.45 -2.27
CA LEU A 94 1.81 5.08 -1.17
C LEU A 94 1.43 3.58 -1.21
N VAL A 95 1.15 3.04 -2.40
CA VAL A 95 0.88 1.61 -2.60
C VAL A 95 2.11 0.78 -2.22
N ASP A 96 3.29 1.16 -2.69
CA ASP A 96 4.54 0.44 -2.43
C ASP A 96 4.87 0.42 -0.92
N VAL A 97 4.57 1.49 -0.18
CA VAL A 97 4.75 1.56 1.29
C VAL A 97 3.83 0.58 2.01
N ILE A 98 2.59 0.41 1.54
CA ILE A 98 1.66 -0.59 2.08
C ILE A 98 2.18 -2.01 1.81
N ASP A 99 2.69 -2.27 0.60
CA ASP A 99 3.29 -3.56 0.23
C ASP A 99 4.53 -3.88 1.08
N ARG A 100 5.42 -2.90 1.31
CA ARG A 100 6.55 -3.05 2.25
C ARG A 100 6.07 -3.40 3.66
N ALA A 101 5.02 -2.75 4.15
CA ALA A 101 4.43 -3.05 5.45
C ALA A 101 3.82 -4.46 5.53
N LEU A 102 3.16 -4.94 4.46
CA LEU A 102 2.64 -6.30 4.35
C LEU A 102 3.77 -7.35 4.37
N LEU A 103 4.86 -7.11 3.65
CA LEU A 103 6.03 -8.00 3.66
C LEU A 103 6.72 -8.02 5.02
N ARG A 104 6.79 -6.88 5.73
CA ARG A 104 7.28 -6.81 7.10
C ARG A 104 6.40 -7.60 8.06
N LEU A 105 5.07 -7.51 7.92
CA LEU A 105 4.12 -8.31 8.67
C LEU A 105 4.29 -9.80 8.41
N LYS A 106 4.50 -10.21 7.15
CA LYS A 106 4.74 -11.61 6.76
C LYS A 106 5.93 -12.21 7.51
N ARG A 107 7.00 -11.43 7.67
CA ARG A 107 8.23 -11.82 8.39
C ARG A 107 8.09 -11.82 9.91
N TYR A 108 6.94 -11.40 10.46
CA TYR A 108 6.73 -11.39 11.90
C TYR A 108 6.71 -12.82 12.48
N PRO A 109 7.36 -13.08 13.63
CA PRO A 109 7.43 -14.43 14.21
C PRO A 109 6.06 -15.08 14.48
N ASP A 110 6.06 -16.40 14.57
CA ASP A 110 4.94 -17.30 14.89
C ASP A 110 3.80 -17.33 13.85
N ARG A 111 3.16 -16.19 13.58
CA ARG A 111 1.90 -16.09 12.82
C ARG A 111 1.94 -15.07 11.68
N GLY A 112 3.11 -14.50 11.35
CA GLY A 112 3.26 -13.52 10.28
C GLY A 112 2.71 -14.00 8.94
N GLU A 113 3.04 -15.23 8.53
CA GLU A 113 2.52 -15.86 7.31
C GLU A 113 0.99 -15.95 7.30
N LEU A 114 0.39 -16.47 8.39
CA LEU A 114 -1.06 -16.57 8.52
C LEU A 114 -1.74 -15.19 8.43
N TYR A 115 -1.19 -14.19 9.11
CA TYR A 115 -1.73 -12.84 9.04
C TYR A 115 -1.61 -12.25 7.63
N TYR A 116 -0.50 -12.50 6.96
CA TYR A 116 -0.28 -12.06 5.58
C TYR A 116 -1.32 -12.69 4.66
N GLU A 117 -1.52 -14.01 4.72
CA GLU A 117 -2.52 -14.71 3.91
C GLU A 117 -3.94 -14.20 4.13
N ILE A 118 -4.35 -13.98 5.39
CA ILE A 118 -5.68 -13.43 5.71
C ILE A 118 -5.86 -12.07 5.05
N LEU A 119 -4.87 -11.18 5.15
CA LEU A 119 -4.97 -9.83 4.61
C LEU A 119 -4.89 -9.81 3.08
N THR A 120 -3.94 -10.55 2.50
CA THR A 120 -3.72 -10.49 1.05
C THR A 120 -4.87 -11.11 0.27
N LYS A 121 -5.32 -12.30 0.66
CA LYS A 121 -6.45 -12.97 0.01
C LYS A 121 -7.76 -12.20 0.19
N GLN A 122 -7.94 -11.48 1.30
CA GLN A 122 -9.19 -10.75 1.53
C GLN A 122 -9.22 -9.35 0.89
N PHE A 123 -8.09 -8.65 0.88
CA PHE A 123 -8.05 -7.21 0.57
C PHE A 123 -7.09 -6.81 -0.55
N ILE A 124 -6.10 -7.64 -0.90
CA ILE A 124 -4.99 -7.21 -1.77
C ILE A 124 -5.07 -7.89 -3.14
N HIS A 125 -5.28 -9.21 -3.18
CA HIS A 125 -5.39 -9.94 -4.44
C HIS A 125 -6.53 -9.41 -5.31
N ARG A 126 -6.30 -9.42 -6.64
CA ARG A 126 -7.30 -9.04 -7.65
C ARG A 126 -8.62 -9.77 -7.43
N PHE A 127 -8.53 -11.09 -7.22
CA PHE A 127 -9.66 -11.92 -6.84
C PHE A 127 -9.60 -12.16 -5.34
N ASN A 128 -10.58 -11.65 -4.59
CA ASN A 128 -10.62 -11.85 -3.15
C ASN A 128 -11.33 -13.15 -2.79
N SER A 129 -10.76 -13.86 -1.82
CA SER A 129 -11.46 -14.94 -1.15
C SER A 129 -12.56 -14.35 -0.27
N THR A 130 -13.74 -14.92 -0.37
CA THR A 130 -14.84 -14.68 0.56
C THR A 130 -14.45 -15.14 1.96
N GLU A 131 -15.17 -14.67 2.98
CA GLU A 131 -14.94 -15.14 4.35
C GLU A 131 -15.07 -16.66 4.45
N LYS A 132 -16.06 -17.25 3.77
CA LYS A 132 -16.28 -18.70 3.80
C LYS A 132 -15.10 -19.47 3.20
N GLU A 133 -14.63 -19.05 2.02
CA GLU A 133 -13.47 -19.66 1.37
C GLU A 133 -12.22 -19.59 2.26
N LEU A 134 -11.98 -18.45 2.93
CA LEU A 134 -10.86 -18.32 3.86
C LEU A 134 -10.98 -19.22 5.09
N LEU A 135 -12.18 -19.39 5.63
CA LEU A 135 -12.41 -20.29 6.76
C LEU A 135 -12.13 -21.74 6.37
N ASP A 136 -12.58 -22.15 5.19
CA ASP A 136 -12.40 -23.50 4.64
C ASP A 136 -10.93 -23.74 4.29
N GLU A 137 -10.27 -22.82 3.57
CA GLU A 137 -8.86 -22.92 3.17
C GLU A 137 -7.89 -22.93 4.35
N LEU A 138 -8.12 -22.07 5.34
CA LEU A 138 -7.26 -21.96 6.53
C LEU A 138 -7.65 -22.96 7.62
N ASN A 139 -8.65 -23.81 7.36
CA ASN A 139 -9.21 -24.80 8.29
C ASN A 139 -9.44 -24.21 9.69
N MET A 140 -10.19 -23.12 9.76
CA MET A 140 -10.40 -22.38 11.01
C MET A 140 -11.85 -22.03 11.28
N GLU A 141 -12.21 -22.05 12.57
CA GLU A 141 -13.50 -21.58 13.01
C GLU A 141 -13.66 -20.08 12.83
N ARG A 142 -14.89 -19.65 12.54
CA ARG A 142 -15.25 -18.24 12.37
C ARG A 142 -14.79 -17.34 13.51
N SER A 143 -14.93 -17.80 14.75
CA SER A 143 -14.55 -17.04 15.94
C SER A 143 -13.04 -16.83 16.06
N VAL A 144 -12.24 -17.77 15.54
CA VAL A 144 -10.78 -17.73 15.50
C VAL A 144 -10.32 -16.85 14.35
N PHE A 145 -10.96 -16.96 13.18
CA PHE A 145 -10.67 -16.10 12.03
C PHE A 145 -10.77 -14.62 12.36
N TYR A 146 -11.87 -14.19 13.00
CA TYR A 146 -12.02 -12.78 13.35
C TYR A 146 -10.98 -12.29 14.38
N ASP A 147 -10.54 -13.15 15.30
CA ASP A 147 -9.45 -12.82 16.20
C ASP A 147 -8.13 -12.67 15.45
N ARG A 148 -7.81 -13.62 14.54
CA ARG A 148 -6.58 -13.59 13.73
C ARG A 148 -6.56 -12.42 12.76
N LYS A 149 -7.68 -12.12 12.12
CA LYS A 149 -7.85 -10.93 11.28
C LYS A 149 -7.65 -9.64 12.07
N ARG A 150 -8.22 -9.55 13.27
CA ARG A 150 -8.01 -8.39 14.15
C ARG A 150 -6.54 -8.23 14.53
N GLU A 151 -5.88 -9.31 14.92
CA GLU A 151 -4.44 -9.33 15.22
C GLU A 151 -3.61 -8.89 14.01
N ALA A 152 -3.91 -9.42 12.82
CA ALA A 152 -3.24 -9.07 11.57
C ALA A 152 -3.33 -7.56 11.27
N ILE A 153 -4.52 -6.97 11.40
CA ILE A 153 -4.70 -5.53 11.15
C ILE A 153 -3.94 -4.69 12.18
N PHE A 154 -3.93 -5.06 13.47
CA PHE A 154 -3.12 -4.38 14.48
C PHE A 154 -1.63 -4.46 14.18
N LEU A 155 -1.14 -5.62 13.77
CA LEU A 155 0.25 -5.79 13.40
C LEU A 155 0.58 -4.99 12.13
N LEU A 156 -0.28 -4.99 11.13
CA LEU A 156 -0.07 -4.18 9.91
C LEU A 156 -0.02 -2.70 10.24
N SER A 157 -0.86 -2.24 11.17
CA SER A 157 -0.85 -0.85 11.66
C SER A 157 0.49 -0.48 12.29
N LEU A 158 1.11 -1.40 13.03
CA LEU A 158 2.45 -1.20 13.58
C LEU A 158 3.49 -1.19 12.45
N CYS A 159 3.44 -2.17 11.54
CA CYS A 159 4.38 -2.27 10.41
C CYS A 159 4.33 -1.03 9.51
N LEU A 160 3.14 -0.50 9.25
CA LEU A 160 2.92 0.65 8.39
C LEU A 160 3.36 1.95 9.05
N PHE A 161 2.74 2.34 10.16
CA PHE A 161 2.98 3.65 10.76
C PHE A 161 4.20 3.69 11.68
N GLY A 162 4.61 2.56 12.23
CA GLY A 162 5.78 2.49 13.12
C GLY A 162 7.09 2.27 12.39
N TYR A 163 7.06 1.86 11.12
CA TYR A 163 8.28 1.54 10.37
C TYR A 163 8.22 1.96 8.90
N ALA A 164 7.25 1.48 8.10
CA ALA A 164 7.29 1.69 6.64
C ALA A 164 7.10 3.16 6.21
N VAL A 165 6.20 3.89 6.88
CA VAL A 165 5.99 5.32 6.63
C VAL A 165 7.21 6.14 7.08
N PRO A 166 7.75 5.98 8.31
CA PRO A 166 9.00 6.62 8.71
C PRO A 166 10.16 6.38 7.72
N GLU A 167 10.36 5.14 7.27
CA GLU A 167 11.41 4.80 6.29
C GLU A 167 11.23 5.56 4.96
N LEU A 168 9.99 5.70 4.48
CA LEU A 168 9.70 6.51 3.30
C LEU A 168 10.02 7.99 3.52
N GLN A 169 9.68 8.53 4.69
CA GLN A 169 9.97 9.93 5.02
C GLN A 169 11.48 10.18 5.03
N GLU A 170 12.26 9.27 5.60
CA GLU A 170 13.72 9.32 5.55
C GLU A 170 14.24 9.24 4.09
N GLU A 171 13.70 8.35 3.26
CA GLU A 171 14.04 8.24 1.84
C GLU A 171 13.77 9.54 1.06
N LEU A 172 12.68 10.25 1.37
CA LEU A 172 12.29 11.51 0.73
C LEU A 172 13.14 12.70 1.18
N GLU A 173 13.69 12.67 2.40
CA GLU A 173 14.56 13.71 2.96
C GLU A 173 16.03 13.60 2.48
N MET A 174 16.40 12.48 1.85
CA MET A 174 17.75 12.29 1.31
C MET A 174 18.05 13.31 0.20
N PRO A 175 19.21 14.02 0.25
CA PRO A 175 19.61 14.93 -0.81
C PRO A 175 19.66 14.20 -2.15
N ARG A 176 19.04 14.76 -3.19
CA ARG A 176 19.15 14.25 -4.56
C ARG A 176 20.64 14.12 -4.90
N LEU A 177 21.06 12.93 -5.32
CA LEU A 177 22.45 12.63 -5.73
C LEU A 177 22.91 13.44 -6.96
N TYR A 178 22.00 14.20 -7.57
CA TYR A 178 22.28 15.15 -8.64
C TYR A 178 21.55 16.46 -8.33
N PRO A 179 22.26 17.55 -7.98
CA PRO A 179 21.68 18.88 -7.97
C PRO A 179 21.41 19.35 -9.41
N ASP A 180 20.37 20.16 -9.58
CA ASP A 180 19.97 20.81 -10.83
C ASP A 180 21.10 21.62 -11.49
#